data_AF-A0AAV8ABY4-F1
#
_entry.id   AF-A0AAV8ABY4-F1
#
_cell.length_a   1.000
_cell.length_b   1.000
_cell.length_c   1.000
_cell.angle_alpha   90.00
_cell.angle_beta   90.00
_cell.angle_gamma   90.00
#
_symmetry.space_group_name_H-M   'P 1'
#
loop_
_entity.id
_entity.type
_entity.pdbx_description
1 polymer ?
#
loop_
_entity_poly.entity_id
_entity_poly.type
_entity_poly.pdbx_seq_one_letter_code
_entity_poly.pdbx_strand_id
1 'polypeptide(L)'
;MKIFLYFTLFLILSVTFCKEEKEEEKTETEKINYLSVVDVKKLQKKEKDFFLLISAEFAPSSREFETVFKEIIAPFVEKDLFEFQYYDYQQEDREFAMELGLKALPSLVLFKDGKHVDSFNDGFAEELVRNWIAKHHLPTISKIENEEDLEDFKTKYSLVVYAEFPENKKTNKMLKKIAKKKSFSNYVFTMKNGEESVLKLLRNKDSKEIVYDGEWKSDLIEEFLDINHIPFLQQLTRTNYEEYFEIERPIGFVFFNLEDEKNDDEEEINFSELPTNKLISEFEAEYTNKIWFAWSNAEDVKGFAEKYGLETYPGIVIIDNKNNQYYRFEEEWGKEGLEKFFKSFLEGKLEPSIRSQPIPEENDGPVKKVVRKNWDEIVNDPEKDVFVKVYAEWCGHCKQLAPVYEELAKKFAKVENLVIAEIDGANNDLGNGASVTGFPTLIFFPAKDKMNFVTYQGGRTLEDMAQYLKQTAKTADFSVLEEEKEEKEEKEEKEEKKEKKDKKDKKKKKNKKDKKKKEKEL
;
A
#
# COMPACT_ATOMS: atom_id res chain seq x y z
N MET A 1 52.17 11.94 12.83
CA MET A 1 51.89 13.06 13.76
C MET A 1 50.90 14.12 13.24
N LYS A 2 50.07 13.81 12.23
CA LYS A 2 48.91 14.63 11.79
C LYS A 2 47.57 13.85 11.79
N ILE A 3 47.59 12.58 12.20
CA ILE A 3 46.42 11.68 12.28
C ILE A 3 45.85 11.65 13.72
N PHE A 4 46.64 12.06 14.72
CA PHE A 4 46.28 12.05 16.14
C PHE A 4 45.35 13.21 16.59
N LEU A 5 44.97 14.12 15.69
CA LEU A 5 44.08 15.26 16.00
C LEU A 5 42.61 15.03 15.63
N TYR A 6 42.29 13.97 14.87
CA TYR A 6 40.92 13.71 14.40
C TYR A 6 40.09 12.82 15.34
N PHE A 7 40.74 12.04 16.21
CA PHE A 7 40.06 11.10 17.12
C PHE A 7 39.74 11.67 18.51
N THR A 8 40.40 12.76 18.92
CA THR A 8 40.23 13.32 20.28
C THR A 8 39.11 14.36 20.42
N LEU A 9 38.44 14.77 19.34
CA LEU A 9 37.38 15.78 19.40
C LEU A 9 35.96 15.20 19.50
N PHE A 10 35.77 13.90 19.28
CA PHE A 10 34.45 13.26 19.41
C PHE A 10 34.16 12.80 20.85
N LEU A 11 35.19 12.72 21.70
CA LEU A 11 35.11 12.17 23.07
C LEU A 11 34.82 13.22 24.18
N ILE A 12 34.54 14.48 23.82
CA ILE A 12 34.22 15.56 24.79
C ILE A 12 32.70 15.88 24.82
N LEU A 13 31.87 15.16 24.06
CA LEU A 13 30.43 15.47 23.90
C LEU A 13 29.48 14.61 24.74
N SER A 14 29.94 13.99 25.83
CA SER A 14 29.07 13.20 26.73
C SER A 14 29.16 13.56 28.22
N VAL A 15 29.92 14.57 28.64
CA VAL A 15 29.84 15.04 30.04
C VAL A 15 30.05 16.55 30.11
N THR A 16 28.97 17.30 30.32
CA THR A 16 28.80 18.41 31.31
C THR A 16 27.57 19.22 30.91
N PHE A 17 26.37 18.73 31.26
CA PHE A 17 25.15 19.55 31.27
C PHE A 17 25.04 20.18 32.67
N CYS A 18 25.69 21.33 32.86
CA CYS A 18 25.53 22.12 34.07
C CYS A 18 24.47 23.20 33.80
N LYS A 19 23.35 23.13 34.52
CA LYS A 19 22.31 24.15 34.57
C LYS A 19 22.91 25.52 34.89
N GLU A 20 22.81 26.46 33.96
CA GLU A 20 22.73 27.89 34.26
C GLU A 20 21.56 28.47 33.48
N GLU A 21 20.56 28.95 34.23
CA GLU A 21 19.44 29.76 33.72
C GLU A 21 20.00 31.05 33.11
N LYS A 22 19.75 31.26 31.81
CA LYS A 22 19.89 32.57 31.17
C LYS A 22 18.61 32.93 30.42
N GLU A 23 18.21 34.16 30.67
CA GLU A 23 16.99 34.84 30.23
C GLU A 23 16.72 34.71 28.72
N GLU A 24 15.44 34.59 28.38
CA GLU A 24 14.90 34.59 27.03
C GLU A 24 15.29 35.85 26.24
N GLU A 25 16.35 35.76 25.46
CA GLU A 25 16.60 36.67 24.35
C GLU A 25 15.83 36.16 23.13
N LYS A 26 14.74 36.85 22.75
CA LYS A 26 13.95 36.56 21.54
C LYS A 26 14.86 36.67 20.31
N THR A 27 15.34 35.54 19.82
CA THR A 27 16.07 35.43 18.56
C THR A 27 15.15 35.79 17.39
N GLU A 28 15.54 36.81 16.62
CA GLU A 28 15.03 37.05 15.27
C GLU A 28 15.16 35.74 14.46
N THR A 29 14.04 35.18 14.01
CA THR A 29 14.04 33.99 13.17
C THR A 29 14.62 34.33 11.80
N GLU A 30 15.86 33.87 11.54
CA GLU A 30 16.47 33.92 10.21
C GLU A 30 15.51 33.33 9.17
N LYS A 31 15.12 34.18 8.21
CA LYS A 31 14.17 33.84 7.14
C LYS A 31 14.75 32.73 6.26
N ILE A 32 14.11 31.56 6.25
CA ILE A 32 14.48 30.44 5.36
C ILE A 32 14.24 30.86 3.90
N ASN A 33 15.23 30.62 3.04
CA ASN A 33 15.12 30.88 1.62
C ASN A 33 14.73 29.58 0.89
N TYR A 34 13.44 29.43 0.59
CA TYR A 34 12.93 28.29 -0.15
C TYR A 34 13.22 28.43 -1.65
N LEU A 35 13.74 27.36 -2.25
CA LEU A 35 13.94 27.26 -3.69
C LEU A 35 12.61 27.00 -4.40
N SER A 36 12.54 27.36 -5.68
CA SER A 36 11.52 26.83 -6.59
C SER A 36 12.00 25.54 -7.26
N VAL A 37 11.09 24.77 -7.87
CA VAL A 37 11.45 23.61 -8.72
C VAL A 37 12.46 24.01 -9.80
N VAL A 38 12.30 25.20 -10.38
CA VAL A 38 13.21 25.73 -11.41
C VAL A 38 14.61 25.95 -10.84
N ASP A 39 14.71 26.42 -9.60
CA ASP A 39 16.01 26.66 -8.96
C ASP A 39 16.70 25.36 -8.55
N VAL A 40 15.95 24.37 -8.06
CA VAL A 40 16.48 23.02 -7.83
C VAL A 40 17.01 22.41 -9.13
N LYS A 41 16.25 22.50 -10.23
CA LYS A 41 16.69 22.01 -11.55
C LYS A 41 17.91 22.76 -12.10
N LYS A 42 18.12 24.03 -11.72
CA LYS A 42 19.36 24.76 -12.04
C LYS A 42 20.55 24.25 -11.21
N LEU A 43 20.35 23.95 -9.93
CA LEU A 43 21.39 23.37 -9.08
C LEU A 43 21.81 21.98 -9.58
N GLN A 44 20.83 21.15 -9.97
CA GLN A 44 21.09 19.86 -10.60
C GLN A 44 21.96 19.99 -11.86
N LYS A 45 21.63 20.94 -12.75
CA LYS A 45 22.42 21.21 -13.97
C LYS A 45 23.83 21.73 -13.71
N LYS A 46 24.09 22.31 -12.54
CA LYS A 46 25.42 22.75 -12.11
C LYS A 46 26.25 21.61 -11.49
N GLU A 47 25.69 20.40 -11.42
CA GLU A 47 26.32 19.21 -10.85
C GLU A 47 26.83 19.44 -9.42
N LYS A 48 26.10 20.24 -8.64
CA LYS A 48 26.43 20.47 -7.23
C LYS A 48 25.90 19.35 -6.34
N ASP A 49 26.67 19.01 -5.33
CA ASP A 49 26.24 18.16 -4.22
C ASP A 49 25.51 19.01 -3.18
N PHE A 50 24.29 18.65 -2.82
CA PHE A 50 23.52 19.34 -1.79
C PHE A 50 22.45 18.44 -1.19
N PHE A 51 22.11 18.69 0.07
CA PHE A 51 20.92 18.17 0.70
C PHE A 51 19.76 19.13 0.47
N LEU A 52 18.58 18.59 0.16
CA LEU A 52 17.34 19.33 -0.04
C LEU A 52 16.32 18.87 1.00
N LEU A 53 15.99 19.73 1.95
CA LEU A 53 14.82 19.53 2.81
C LEU A 53 13.57 19.92 2.02
N ILE A 54 12.67 18.96 1.84
CA ILE A 54 11.38 19.14 1.21
C ILE A 54 10.32 19.09 2.30
N SER A 55 9.65 20.22 2.51
CA SER A 55 8.66 20.45 3.57
C SER A 55 7.43 21.10 2.98
N ALA A 56 6.32 21.15 3.72
CA ALA A 56 5.17 21.94 3.31
C ALA A 56 4.48 22.58 4.50
N GLU A 57 4.05 23.84 4.36
CA GLU A 57 3.38 24.58 5.45
C GLU A 57 2.10 23.87 5.94
N PHE A 58 1.36 23.23 5.03
CA PHE A 58 0.12 22.51 5.38
C PHE A 58 0.35 21.21 6.15
N ALA A 59 1.59 20.70 6.20
CA ALA A 59 1.93 19.45 6.89
C ALA A 59 2.44 19.75 8.32
N PRO A 60 1.74 19.32 9.39
CA PRO A 60 2.19 19.55 10.76
C PRO A 60 3.61 19.04 11.05
N SER A 61 3.91 17.82 10.60
CA SER A 61 5.24 17.20 10.70
C SER A 61 6.35 18.05 10.08
N SER A 62 6.05 18.79 9.00
CA SER A 62 7.02 19.65 8.32
C SER A 62 7.39 20.85 9.18
N ARG A 63 6.39 21.51 9.77
CA ARG A 63 6.61 22.69 10.62
C ARG A 63 7.40 22.35 11.88
N GLU A 64 7.10 21.21 12.50
CA GLU A 64 7.83 20.71 13.67
C GLU A 64 9.29 20.40 13.30
N PHE A 65 9.50 19.65 12.23
CA PHE A 65 10.83 19.23 11.84
C PHE A 65 11.72 20.37 11.35
N GLU A 66 11.18 21.34 10.59
CA GLU A 66 11.95 22.51 10.13
C GLU A 66 12.56 23.30 11.28
N THR A 67 11.84 23.37 12.41
CA THR A 67 12.30 24.08 13.62
C THR A 67 13.58 23.44 14.17
N VAL A 68 13.62 22.11 14.19
CA VAL A 68 14.74 21.33 14.74
C VAL A 68 15.84 21.08 13.68
N PHE A 69 15.49 21.07 12.39
CA PHE A 69 16.43 20.74 11.31
C PHE A 69 17.63 21.68 11.25
N LYS A 70 17.45 22.97 11.57
CA LYS A 70 18.57 23.92 11.66
C LYS A 70 19.60 23.48 12.71
N GLU A 71 19.15 23.03 13.87
CA GLU A 71 20.02 22.52 14.94
C GLU A 71 20.70 21.21 14.52
N ILE A 72 19.97 20.34 13.81
CA ILE A 72 20.48 19.10 13.21
C ILE A 72 21.65 19.38 12.26
N ILE A 73 21.52 20.39 11.39
CA ILE A 73 22.53 20.66 10.36
C ILE A 73 23.66 21.58 10.82
N ALA A 74 23.48 22.34 11.91
CA ALA A 74 24.44 23.36 12.36
C ALA A 74 25.90 22.85 12.43
N PRO A 75 26.21 21.67 13.01
CA PRO A 75 27.60 21.18 13.06
C PRO A 75 28.20 20.86 11.68
N PHE A 76 27.36 20.56 10.68
CA PHE A 76 27.81 20.30 9.31
C PHE A 76 28.04 21.61 8.54
N VAL A 77 27.16 22.60 8.75
CA VAL A 77 27.27 23.93 8.16
C VAL A 77 28.48 24.68 8.71
N GLU A 78 28.69 24.68 10.03
CA GLU A 78 29.85 25.33 10.69
C GLU A 78 31.19 24.81 10.18
N LYS A 79 31.24 23.54 9.77
CA LYS A 79 32.44 22.86 9.26
C LYS A 79 32.55 22.90 7.73
N ASP A 80 31.63 23.56 7.04
CA ASP A 80 31.55 23.62 5.57
C ASP A 80 31.60 22.22 4.92
N LEU A 81 30.92 21.25 5.53
CA LEU A 81 30.93 19.85 5.06
C LEU A 81 29.95 19.61 3.92
N PHE A 82 28.80 20.28 3.96
CA PHE A 82 27.70 20.05 3.04
C PHE A 82 26.90 21.33 2.78
N GLU A 83 26.36 21.45 1.57
CA GLU A 83 25.40 22.48 1.19
C GLU A 83 23.98 21.99 1.51
N PHE A 84 23.17 22.80 2.18
CA PHE A 84 21.79 22.51 2.53
C PHE A 84 20.86 23.52 1.87
N GLN A 85 19.77 23.02 1.28
CA GLN A 85 18.76 23.79 0.57
C GLN A 85 17.38 23.43 1.10
N TYR A 86 16.44 24.36 0.96
CA TYR A 86 15.05 24.20 1.44
C TYR A 86 14.11 24.33 0.25
N TYR A 87 13.05 23.54 0.22
CA TYR A 87 12.02 23.60 -0.79
C TYR A 87 10.64 23.39 -0.16
N ASP A 88 9.77 24.39 -0.35
CA ASP A 88 8.39 24.37 0.14
C ASP A 88 7.49 23.76 -0.93
N TYR A 89 7.08 22.52 -0.70
CA TYR A 89 6.27 21.73 -1.60
C TYR A 89 4.84 22.28 -1.70
N GLN A 90 4.43 22.58 -2.94
CA GLN A 90 3.07 22.95 -3.28
C GLN A 90 2.36 21.79 -3.99
N GLN A 91 1.03 21.67 -3.85
CA GLN A 91 0.26 20.58 -4.47
C GLN A 91 0.40 20.50 -6.00
N GLU A 92 0.67 21.64 -6.65
CA GLU A 92 0.93 21.74 -8.08
C GLU A 92 2.28 21.12 -8.51
N ASP A 93 3.21 20.92 -7.58
CA ASP A 93 4.52 20.33 -7.83
C ASP A 93 4.52 18.79 -7.74
N ARG A 94 3.34 18.16 -7.82
CA ARG A 94 3.16 16.71 -7.69
C ARG A 94 4.06 15.91 -8.65
N GLU A 95 4.24 16.39 -9.89
CA GLU A 95 5.11 15.72 -10.86
C GLU A 95 6.58 15.71 -10.40
N PHE A 96 7.05 16.80 -9.79
CA PHE A 96 8.41 16.87 -9.26
C PHE A 96 8.59 15.99 -8.02
N ALA A 97 7.59 15.97 -7.13
CA ALA A 97 7.59 15.05 -5.99
C ALA A 97 7.60 13.58 -6.44
N MET A 98 6.86 13.24 -7.50
CA MET A 98 6.90 11.90 -8.11
C MET A 98 8.25 11.59 -8.77
N GLU A 99 8.86 12.56 -9.46
CA GLU A 99 10.21 12.44 -10.06
C GLU A 99 11.26 12.08 -9.00
N LEU A 100 11.14 12.62 -7.79
CA LEU A 100 12.03 12.35 -6.66
C LEU A 100 11.62 11.12 -5.82
N GLY A 101 10.51 10.46 -6.15
CA GLY A 101 9.99 9.33 -5.39
C GLY A 101 9.63 9.70 -3.95
N LEU A 102 9.09 10.89 -3.69
CA LEU A 102 8.73 11.32 -2.33
C LEU A 102 7.53 10.51 -1.82
N LYS A 103 7.71 9.89 -0.66
CA LYS A 103 6.71 9.02 -0.01
C LYS A 103 5.96 9.73 1.11
N ALA A 104 6.61 10.69 1.79
CA ALA A 104 6.04 11.43 2.91
C ALA A 104 6.61 12.86 3.00
N LEU A 105 5.99 13.69 3.84
CA LEU A 105 6.51 15.01 4.18
C LEU A 105 6.74 15.14 5.69
N PRO A 106 7.80 15.85 6.11
CA PRO A 106 8.91 16.31 5.27
C PRO A 106 9.79 15.14 4.80
N SER A 107 10.61 15.39 3.78
CA SER A 107 11.59 14.44 3.24
C SER A 107 12.94 15.13 3.09
N LEU A 108 14.02 14.44 3.40
CA LEU A 108 15.38 14.92 3.14
C LEU A 108 15.97 14.16 1.97
N VAL A 109 16.41 14.87 0.94
CA VAL A 109 16.91 14.29 -0.31
C VAL A 109 18.37 14.69 -0.51
N LEU A 110 19.20 13.77 -0.97
CA LEU A 110 20.58 14.05 -1.36
C LEU A 110 20.72 14.05 -2.88
N PHE A 111 21.27 15.15 -3.40
CA PHE A 111 21.76 15.24 -4.76
C PHE A 111 23.28 15.12 -4.79
N LYS A 112 23.80 14.29 -5.70
CA LYS A 112 25.23 14.24 -6.03
C LYS A 112 25.43 14.26 -7.54
N ASP A 113 26.40 15.06 -8.01
CA ASP A 113 26.67 15.27 -9.44
C ASP A 113 25.36 15.58 -10.23
N GLY A 114 24.47 16.35 -9.61
CA GLY A 114 23.19 16.75 -10.20
C GLY A 114 22.09 15.68 -10.25
N LYS A 115 22.34 14.48 -9.70
CA LYS A 115 21.38 13.38 -9.66
C LYS A 115 20.86 13.16 -8.26
N HIS A 116 19.58 12.82 -8.14
CA HIS A 116 19.05 12.26 -6.90
C HIS A 116 19.73 10.91 -6.64
N VAL A 117 20.33 10.74 -5.46
CA VAL A 117 21.10 9.53 -5.13
C VAL A 117 20.66 8.85 -3.84
N ASP A 118 20.04 9.56 -2.90
CA ASP A 118 19.53 8.98 -1.65
C ASP A 118 18.41 9.87 -1.08
N SER A 119 17.52 9.29 -0.28
CA SER A 119 16.46 9.98 0.46
C SER A 119 16.32 9.40 1.86
N PHE A 120 16.06 10.26 2.84
CA PHE A 120 15.74 9.86 4.20
C PHE A 120 14.25 10.02 4.47
N ASN A 121 13.61 8.90 4.81
CA ASN A 121 12.17 8.82 5.10
C ASN A 121 11.87 8.15 6.46
N ASP A 122 12.89 7.80 7.25
CA ASP A 122 12.77 6.96 8.46
C ASP A 122 12.39 7.76 9.73
N GLY A 123 11.48 8.74 9.59
CA GLY A 123 11.01 9.59 10.68
C GLY A 123 11.89 10.81 10.98
N PHE A 124 11.66 11.47 12.12
CA PHE A 124 12.23 12.80 12.44
C PHE A 124 13.09 12.82 13.72
N ALA A 125 13.52 11.66 14.21
CA ALA A 125 14.44 11.61 15.34
C ALA A 125 15.78 12.24 14.94
N GLU A 126 16.20 13.26 15.70
CA GLU A 126 17.36 14.10 15.35
C GLU A 126 18.62 13.28 15.09
N GLU A 127 18.87 12.28 15.95
CA GLU A 127 20.05 11.44 15.86
C GLU A 127 20.08 10.61 14.57
N LEU A 128 18.94 10.06 14.14
CA LEU A 128 18.84 9.30 12.90
C LEU A 128 19.14 10.18 11.68
N VAL A 129 18.61 11.41 11.67
CA VAL A 129 18.87 12.37 10.59
C VAL A 129 20.34 12.77 10.58
N ARG A 130 20.91 13.10 11.74
CA ARG A 130 22.36 13.44 11.85
C ARG A 130 23.23 12.30 11.35
N ASN A 131 22.96 11.07 11.78
CA ASN A 131 23.73 9.90 11.37
C ASN A 131 23.58 9.66 9.86
N TRP A 132 22.37 9.81 9.31
CA TRP A 132 22.13 9.67 7.87
C TRP A 132 22.89 10.74 7.06
N ILE A 133 22.90 12.01 7.47
CA ILE A 133 23.70 13.06 6.81
C ILE A 133 25.20 12.73 6.92
N ALA A 134 25.67 12.39 8.12
CA ALA A 134 27.08 12.11 8.39
C ALA A 134 27.63 10.94 7.55
N LYS A 135 26.80 9.91 7.29
CA LYS A 135 27.19 8.74 6.48
C LYS A 135 27.72 9.14 5.09
N HIS A 136 27.22 10.23 4.52
CA HIS A 136 27.60 10.68 3.18
C HIS A 136 28.96 11.40 3.12
N HIS A 137 29.56 11.69 4.29
CA HIS A 137 30.93 12.17 4.40
C HIS A 137 31.94 11.02 4.56
N LEU A 138 31.47 9.81 4.87
CA LEU A 138 32.34 8.66 5.06
C LEU A 138 33.05 8.29 3.76
N PRO A 139 34.30 7.78 3.84
CA PRO A 139 34.91 7.13 2.70
C PRO A 139 34.05 5.94 2.24
N THR A 140 34.18 5.57 0.98
CA THR A 140 33.46 4.40 0.42
C THR A 140 33.57 3.14 1.27
N ILE A 141 34.72 2.96 1.93
CA ILE A 141 34.90 1.96 2.98
C ILE A 141 35.71 2.63 4.10
N SER A 142 35.14 2.69 5.29
CA SER A 142 35.78 3.22 6.49
C SER A 142 36.77 2.22 7.06
N LYS A 143 37.97 2.68 7.43
CA LYS A 143 38.92 1.84 8.16
C LYS A 143 38.56 1.89 9.64
N ILE A 144 38.60 0.73 10.29
CA ILE A 144 38.43 0.58 11.74
C ILE A 144 39.71 -0.04 12.31
N GLU A 145 40.13 0.45 13.47
CA GLU A 145 41.37 0.04 14.12
C GLU A 145 41.10 -0.95 15.25
N ASN A 146 39.96 -0.82 15.93
CA ASN A 146 39.60 -1.60 17.11
C ASN A 146 38.08 -1.91 17.17
N GLU A 147 37.67 -2.64 18.21
CA GLU A 147 36.26 -3.03 18.41
C GLU A 147 35.37 -1.85 18.81
N GLU A 148 35.91 -0.86 19.52
CA GLU A 148 35.17 0.35 19.93
C GLU A 148 34.74 1.15 18.70
N ASP A 149 35.61 1.26 17.68
CA ASP A 149 35.24 1.83 16.39
C ASP A 149 34.07 1.05 15.79
N LEU A 150 34.10 -0.27 15.80
CA LEU A 150 33.03 -1.08 15.22
C LEU A 150 31.69 -0.88 15.95
N GLU A 151 31.71 -0.81 17.29
CA GLU A 151 30.52 -0.54 18.09
C GLU A 151 29.95 0.87 17.84
N ASP A 152 30.80 1.87 17.62
CA ASP A 152 30.34 3.21 17.21
C ASP A 152 29.59 3.18 15.86
N PHE A 153 30.07 2.38 14.91
CA PHE A 153 29.35 2.18 13.65
C PHE A 153 28.04 1.39 13.84
N LYS A 154 28.05 0.33 14.65
CA LYS A 154 26.87 -0.50 14.94
C LYS A 154 25.74 0.31 15.55
N THR A 155 26.07 1.21 16.48
CA THR A 155 25.09 2.06 17.17
C THR A 155 24.52 3.15 16.26
N LYS A 156 25.33 3.72 15.38
CA LYS A 156 24.92 4.84 14.51
C LYS A 156 24.17 4.44 13.24
N TYR A 157 24.49 3.28 12.67
CA TYR A 157 24.01 2.90 11.33
C TYR A 157 23.20 1.61 11.37
N SER A 158 22.12 1.56 10.58
CA SER A 158 21.19 0.42 10.56
C SER A 158 21.80 -0.86 9.98
N LEU A 159 22.66 -0.73 8.97
CA LEU A 159 23.32 -1.82 8.27
C LEU A 159 24.82 -1.52 8.13
N VAL A 160 25.65 -2.27 8.86
CA VAL A 160 27.11 -2.16 8.78
C VAL A 160 27.69 -3.43 8.18
N VAL A 161 28.42 -3.30 7.07
CA VAL A 161 29.18 -4.40 6.48
C VAL A 161 30.60 -4.35 7.01
N TYR A 162 30.94 -5.28 7.91
CA TYR A 162 32.28 -5.43 8.45
C TYR A 162 33.07 -6.43 7.62
N ALA A 163 34.24 -6.03 7.12
CA ALA A 163 35.16 -6.92 6.42
C ALA A 163 36.55 -6.90 7.05
N GLU A 164 37.01 -8.04 7.54
CA GLU A 164 38.38 -8.24 8.01
C GLU A 164 39.11 -9.18 7.05
N PHE A 165 40.26 -8.76 6.52
CA PHE A 165 41.04 -9.59 5.60
C PHE A 165 42.48 -9.11 5.45
N PRO A 166 43.42 -9.98 5.02
CA PRO A 166 44.76 -9.54 4.65
C PRO A 166 44.71 -8.58 3.48
N GLU A 167 45.13 -7.32 3.69
CA GLU A 167 45.04 -6.28 2.68
C GLU A 167 45.68 -6.73 1.34
N ASN A 168 44.86 -6.85 0.30
CA ASN A 168 45.33 -7.16 -1.03
C ASN A 168 44.54 -6.39 -2.09
N LYS A 169 45.20 -6.07 -3.21
CA LYS A 169 44.65 -5.20 -4.27
C LYS A 169 43.36 -5.76 -4.89
N LYS A 170 43.22 -7.08 -5.00
CA LYS A 170 42.07 -7.73 -5.64
C LYS A 170 40.83 -7.61 -4.76
N THR A 171 40.91 -8.05 -3.50
CA THR A 171 39.82 -7.96 -2.53
C THR A 171 39.43 -6.51 -2.26
N ASN A 172 40.41 -5.60 -2.12
CA ASN A 172 40.15 -4.17 -1.98
C ASN A 172 39.35 -3.59 -3.15
N LYS A 173 39.69 -3.95 -4.39
CA LYS A 173 38.96 -3.49 -5.57
C LYS A 173 37.55 -4.08 -5.63
N MET A 174 37.40 -5.34 -5.25
CA MET A 174 36.13 -6.05 -5.20
C MET A 174 35.17 -5.40 -4.19
N LEU A 175 35.59 -5.28 -2.92
CA LEU A 175 34.77 -4.65 -1.88
C LEU A 175 34.43 -3.20 -2.21
N LYS A 176 35.37 -2.41 -2.75
CA LYS A 176 35.08 -1.03 -3.18
C LYS A 176 34.02 -0.99 -4.28
N LYS A 177 33.98 -1.98 -5.17
CA LYS A 177 32.95 -2.06 -6.21
C LYS A 177 31.58 -2.34 -5.61
N ILE A 178 31.50 -3.30 -4.69
CA ILE A 178 30.27 -3.64 -3.96
C ILE A 178 29.79 -2.42 -3.16
N ALA A 179 30.68 -1.83 -2.37
CA ALA A 179 30.37 -0.67 -1.54
C ALA A 179 29.86 0.53 -2.36
N LYS A 180 30.45 0.83 -3.53
CA LYS A 180 29.93 1.87 -4.43
C LYS A 180 28.55 1.57 -5.01
N LYS A 181 28.24 0.28 -5.24
CA LYS A 181 26.93 -0.13 -5.75
C LYS A 181 25.87 -0.06 -4.65
N LYS A 182 26.24 -0.40 -3.41
CA LYS A 182 25.36 -0.50 -2.24
C LYS A 182 25.37 0.74 -1.34
N SER A 183 26.19 1.76 -1.62
CA SER A 183 26.32 2.98 -0.81
C SER A 183 25.05 3.81 -0.72
N PHE A 184 24.06 3.52 -1.57
CA PHE A 184 22.74 4.18 -1.60
C PHE A 184 21.62 3.27 -1.05
N SER A 185 21.96 2.07 -0.57
CA SER A 185 21.03 1.08 -0.01
C SER A 185 21.15 0.99 1.52
N ASN A 186 21.45 2.12 2.19
CA ASN A 186 21.65 2.22 3.64
C ASN A 186 22.83 1.46 4.27
N TYR A 187 23.66 0.77 3.48
CA TYR A 187 24.86 0.12 4.00
C TYR A 187 26.00 1.09 4.27
N VAL A 188 26.66 0.91 5.41
CA VAL A 188 27.97 1.48 5.71
C VAL A 188 29.01 0.38 5.70
N PHE A 189 30.04 0.52 4.87
CA PHE A 189 31.10 -0.47 4.74
C PHE A 189 32.29 -0.10 5.62
N THR A 190 32.75 -1.05 6.43
CA THR A 190 33.96 -0.93 7.25
C THR A 190 34.97 -2.01 6.85
N MET A 191 36.26 -1.73 7.06
CA MET A 191 37.32 -2.71 6.88
C MET A 191 38.35 -2.67 7.99
N LYS A 192 38.85 -3.85 8.35
CA LYS A 192 40.00 -4.06 9.22
C LYS A 192 41.03 -4.94 8.50
N ASN A 193 42.31 -4.64 8.68
CA ASN A 193 43.36 -5.56 8.23
C ASN A 193 43.50 -6.69 9.25
N GLY A 194 43.36 -7.94 8.81
CA GLY A 194 43.43 -9.12 9.67
C GLY A 194 44.13 -10.29 8.98
N GLU A 195 44.35 -11.38 9.71
CA GLU A 195 44.97 -12.60 9.17
C GLU A 195 43.95 -13.49 8.45
N GLU A 196 42.71 -13.51 8.94
CA GLU A 196 41.60 -14.26 8.37
C GLU A 196 40.74 -13.38 7.47
N SER A 197 40.04 -14.00 6.51
CA SER A 197 39.07 -13.30 5.66
C SER A 197 37.66 -13.53 6.19
N VAL A 198 37.14 -12.57 6.94
CA VAL A 198 35.80 -12.57 7.55
C VAL A 198 34.98 -11.43 6.95
N LEU A 199 33.73 -11.70 6.60
CA LEU A 199 32.75 -10.69 6.24
C LEU A 199 31.50 -10.90 7.08
N LYS A 200 30.99 -9.83 7.68
CA LYS A 200 29.76 -9.84 8.45
C LYS A 200 28.83 -8.72 7.99
N LEU A 201 27.53 -9.00 8.01
CA LEU A 201 26.50 -7.97 8.05
C LEU A 201 26.04 -7.80 9.50
N LEU A 202 26.16 -6.59 10.01
CA LEU A 202 25.70 -6.20 11.34
C LEU A 202 24.43 -5.37 11.16
N ARG A 203 23.31 -5.86 11.66
CA ARG A 203 22.00 -5.22 11.52
C ARG A 203 21.56 -4.71 12.88
N ASN A 204 21.54 -3.40 13.04
CA ASN A 204 21.22 -2.76 14.32
C ASN A 204 19.74 -2.97 14.71
N LYS A 205 18.83 -2.96 13.71
CA LYS A 205 17.37 -3.08 13.92
C LYS A 205 16.95 -4.26 14.81
N ASP A 206 17.68 -5.36 14.78
CA ASP A 206 17.45 -6.57 15.59
C ASP A 206 18.73 -7.11 16.26
N SER A 207 19.77 -6.27 16.35
CA SER A 207 21.07 -6.61 16.96
C SER A 207 21.71 -7.89 16.41
N LYS A 208 21.45 -8.26 15.15
CA LYS A 208 22.03 -9.48 14.55
C LYS A 208 23.38 -9.24 13.88
N GLU A 209 24.29 -10.19 14.09
CA GLU A 209 25.52 -10.34 13.32
C GLU A 209 25.44 -11.59 12.44
N ILE A 210 25.52 -11.39 11.13
CA ILE A 210 25.37 -12.47 10.16
C ILE A 210 26.71 -12.65 9.46
N VAL A 211 27.34 -13.80 9.68
CA VAL A 211 28.63 -14.14 9.08
C VAL A 211 28.41 -14.66 7.67
N TYR A 212 29.17 -14.13 6.71
CA TYR A 212 29.22 -14.65 5.35
C TYR A 212 30.21 -15.82 5.27
N ASP A 213 29.71 -16.99 4.91
CA ASP A 213 30.46 -18.25 4.78
C ASP A 213 30.72 -18.66 3.31
N GLY A 214 30.25 -17.86 2.36
CA GLY A 214 30.39 -18.11 0.92
C GLY A 214 31.75 -17.73 0.33
N GLU A 215 31.91 -17.98 -0.97
CA GLU A 215 33.11 -17.58 -1.70
C GLU A 215 33.18 -16.06 -1.89
N TRP A 216 34.36 -15.46 -1.69
CA TRP A 216 34.59 -14.02 -1.86
C TRP A 216 34.52 -13.56 -3.33
N LYS A 217 33.31 -13.48 -3.87
CA LYS A 217 32.95 -13.01 -5.20
C LYS A 217 31.91 -11.90 -5.09
N SER A 218 31.96 -10.93 -6.00
CA SER A 218 31.09 -9.74 -5.93
C SER A 218 29.61 -10.08 -5.96
N ASP A 219 29.20 -10.91 -6.89
CA ASP A 219 27.81 -11.36 -7.08
C ASP A 219 27.28 -12.09 -5.83
N LEU A 220 28.06 -13.02 -5.27
CA LEU A 220 27.64 -13.78 -4.09
C LEU A 220 27.57 -12.94 -2.81
N ILE A 221 28.49 -11.99 -2.62
CA ILE A 221 28.43 -11.05 -1.48
C ILE A 221 27.26 -10.07 -1.67
N GLU A 222 27.04 -9.58 -2.89
CA GLU A 222 25.90 -8.71 -3.17
C GLU A 222 24.56 -9.42 -2.88
N GLU A 223 24.42 -10.67 -3.31
CA GLU A 223 23.25 -11.50 -3.00
C GLU A 223 23.12 -11.74 -1.49
N PHE A 224 24.21 -12.07 -0.80
CA PHE A 224 24.19 -12.21 0.66
C PHE A 224 23.67 -10.95 1.36
N LEU A 225 24.15 -9.77 0.97
CA LEU A 225 23.68 -8.51 1.54
C LEU A 225 22.18 -8.31 1.23
N ASP A 226 21.77 -8.50 -0.02
CA ASP A 226 20.37 -8.35 -0.44
C ASP A 226 19.43 -9.32 0.27
N ILE A 227 19.89 -10.51 0.64
CA ILE A 227 19.09 -11.48 1.40
C ILE A 227 18.99 -11.14 2.89
N ASN A 228 19.99 -10.46 3.45
CA ASN A 228 20.13 -10.33 4.89
C ASN A 228 19.91 -8.90 5.41
N HIS A 229 19.55 -7.93 4.57
CA HIS A 229 19.26 -6.57 5.04
C HIS A 229 17.95 -6.40 5.81
N ILE A 230 16.96 -7.25 5.51
CA ILE A 230 15.67 -7.25 6.20
C ILE A 230 15.66 -8.36 7.25
N PRO A 231 15.16 -8.09 8.48
CA PRO A 231 14.93 -9.13 9.48
C PRO A 231 14.06 -10.26 8.94
N PHE A 232 14.34 -11.49 9.36
CA PHE A 232 13.52 -12.65 8.98
C PHE A 232 12.05 -12.44 9.34
N LEU A 233 11.82 -11.86 10.52
CA LEU A 233 10.51 -11.48 11.03
C LEU A 233 10.61 -10.04 11.56
N GLN A 234 9.92 -9.10 10.92
CA GLN A 234 9.89 -7.69 11.34
C GLN A 234 8.45 -7.19 11.54
N GLN A 235 8.24 -6.23 12.43
CA GLN A 235 6.97 -5.50 12.47
C GLN A 235 6.74 -4.77 11.14
N LEU A 236 5.57 -4.94 10.55
CA LEU A 236 5.07 -4.13 9.46
C LEU A 236 4.58 -2.79 10.02
N THR A 237 5.13 -1.71 9.50
CA THR A 237 4.77 -0.34 9.87
C THR A 237 4.40 0.46 8.62
N ARG A 238 3.79 1.62 8.82
CA ARG A 238 3.49 2.56 7.74
C ARG A 238 4.74 3.07 7.01
N THR A 239 5.93 2.94 7.61
CA THR A 239 7.19 3.44 7.04
C THR A 239 7.96 2.37 6.30
N ASN A 240 7.84 1.08 6.67
CA ASN A 240 8.57 0.00 6.01
C ASN A 240 7.73 -0.84 5.04
N TYR A 241 6.41 -0.68 4.99
CA TYR A 241 5.55 -1.56 4.19
C TYR A 241 5.92 -1.58 2.70
N GLU A 242 6.35 -0.46 2.13
CA GLU A 242 6.65 -0.37 0.69
C GLU A 242 7.88 -1.18 0.31
N GLU A 243 8.87 -1.28 1.20
CA GLU A 243 10.07 -2.07 0.99
C GLU A 243 9.68 -3.53 0.68
N TYR A 244 8.66 -4.07 1.36
CA TYR A 244 8.15 -5.40 1.10
C TYR A 244 7.45 -5.57 -0.27
N PHE A 245 6.90 -4.51 -0.87
CA PHE A 245 6.23 -4.62 -2.18
C PHE A 245 7.14 -4.33 -3.37
N GLU A 246 8.26 -3.65 -3.14
CA GLU A 246 9.27 -3.40 -4.17
C GLU A 246 10.20 -4.61 -4.41
N ILE A 247 10.18 -5.58 -3.49
CA ILE A 247 11.06 -6.74 -3.52
C ILE A 247 10.39 -7.90 -4.25
N GLU A 248 11.07 -8.44 -5.27
CA GLU A 248 10.65 -9.62 -6.04
C GLU A 248 10.87 -10.94 -5.29
N ARG A 249 10.61 -10.97 -3.98
CA ARG A 249 10.70 -12.15 -3.12
C ARG A 249 9.36 -12.42 -2.43
N PRO A 250 9.01 -13.70 -2.18
CA PRO A 250 7.83 -14.02 -1.40
C PRO A 250 7.92 -13.51 0.04
N ILE A 251 6.83 -12.89 0.52
CA ILE A 251 6.74 -12.36 1.88
C ILE A 251 5.48 -12.89 2.57
N GLY A 252 5.67 -13.53 3.72
CA GLY A 252 4.61 -13.97 4.62
C GLY A 252 4.19 -12.84 5.56
N PHE A 253 3.03 -12.24 5.31
CA PHE A 253 2.43 -11.26 6.20
C PHE A 253 1.57 -11.94 7.24
N VAL A 254 1.98 -11.82 8.50
CA VAL A 254 1.39 -12.44 9.69
C VAL A 254 0.56 -11.39 10.43
N PHE A 255 -0.65 -11.74 10.81
CA PHE A 255 -1.55 -10.86 11.55
C PHE A 255 -2.11 -11.58 12.76
N PHE A 256 -2.16 -10.88 13.88
CA PHE A 256 -2.78 -11.36 15.12
C PHE A 256 -3.43 -10.21 15.87
N ASN A 257 -4.37 -10.51 16.77
CA ASN A 257 -4.89 -9.51 17.69
C ASN A 257 -3.93 -9.39 18.87
N LEU A 258 -3.38 -8.20 19.10
CA LEU A 258 -2.41 -8.00 20.17
C LEU A 258 -2.99 -8.32 21.56
N GLU A 259 -4.27 -8.01 21.78
CA GLU A 259 -4.99 -8.30 23.03
C GLU A 259 -5.09 -9.80 23.34
N ASP A 260 -5.10 -10.66 22.31
CA ASP A 260 -5.17 -12.12 22.48
C ASP A 260 -3.81 -12.74 22.84
N GLU A 261 -2.71 -12.00 22.60
CA GLU A 261 -1.34 -12.50 22.72
C GLU A 261 -0.54 -11.88 23.86
N LYS A 262 -0.88 -10.67 24.29
CA LYS A 262 -0.17 -9.98 25.37
C LYS A 262 -0.43 -10.66 26.72
N ASN A 263 0.55 -10.59 27.60
CA ASN A 263 0.39 -10.97 28.99
C ASN A 263 -0.03 -9.74 29.81
N ASP A 264 -1.17 -9.80 30.50
CA ASP A 264 -1.70 -8.69 31.30
C ASP A 264 -0.77 -8.26 32.45
N ASP A 265 0.16 -9.13 32.85
CA ASP A 265 1.14 -8.87 33.91
C ASP A 265 2.41 -8.13 33.43
N GLU A 266 2.59 -7.89 32.12
CA GLU A 266 3.77 -7.21 31.57
C GLU A 266 3.54 -5.68 31.41
N GLU A 267 4.44 -4.87 31.99
CA GLU A 267 4.39 -3.39 31.85
C GLU A 267 4.76 -2.91 30.44
N GLU A 268 5.61 -3.66 29.73
CA GLU A 268 6.03 -3.38 28.35
C GLU A 268 5.93 -4.66 27.52
N ILE A 269 5.36 -4.55 26.31
CA ILE A 269 5.15 -5.70 25.43
C ILE A 269 6.46 -6.06 24.74
N ASN A 270 6.96 -7.27 25.00
CA ASN A 270 8.05 -7.82 24.21
C ASN A 270 7.51 -8.54 22.96
N PHE A 271 7.53 -7.85 21.82
CA PHE A 271 6.97 -8.39 20.57
C PHE A 271 7.63 -9.69 20.09
N SER A 272 8.92 -9.92 20.37
CA SER A 272 9.55 -11.19 19.99
C SER A 272 9.06 -12.36 20.83
N GLU A 273 8.52 -12.08 22.02
CA GLU A 273 8.06 -13.10 22.95
C GLU A 273 6.59 -13.51 22.75
N LEU A 274 5.86 -12.78 21.90
CA LEU A 274 4.47 -13.07 21.57
C LEU A 274 4.33 -14.48 20.94
N PRO A 275 3.29 -15.26 21.30
CA PRO A 275 3.14 -16.64 20.85
C PRO A 275 3.23 -16.83 19.34
N THR A 276 2.60 -15.96 18.55
CA THR A 276 2.65 -16.04 17.08
C THR A 276 4.05 -15.74 16.56
N ASN A 277 4.70 -14.70 17.09
CA ASN A 277 6.03 -14.32 16.64
C ASN A 277 7.09 -15.37 17.02
N LYS A 278 6.98 -15.99 18.20
CA LYS A 278 7.81 -17.14 18.60
C LYS A 278 7.66 -18.29 17.60
N LEU A 279 6.42 -18.66 17.30
CA LEU A 279 6.14 -19.77 16.38
C LEU A 279 6.71 -19.52 14.98
N ILE A 280 6.51 -18.32 14.43
CA ILE A 280 7.07 -17.96 13.12
C ILE A 280 8.61 -17.96 13.16
N SER A 281 9.21 -17.49 14.24
CA SER A 281 10.68 -17.46 14.41
C SER A 281 11.32 -18.85 14.40
N GLU A 282 10.59 -19.92 14.76
CA GLU A 282 11.10 -21.29 14.65
C GLU A 282 11.46 -21.70 13.21
N PHE A 283 10.90 -21.02 12.21
CA PHE A 283 11.14 -21.28 10.78
C PHE A 283 12.36 -20.52 10.23
N GLU A 284 13.00 -19.66 11.01
CA GLU A 284 14.06 -18.78 10.52
C GLU A 284 15.19 -19.53 9.81
N ALA A 285 15.70 -20.59 10.43
CA ALA A 285 16.85 -21.34 9.90
C ALA A 285 16.57 -21.99 8.53
N GLU A 286 15.33 -22.41 8.27
CA GLU A 286 14.97 -23.10 7.02
C GLU A 286 14.49 -22.14 5.93
N TYR A 287 13.90 -20.99 6.31
CA TYR A 287 13.17 -20.12 5.39
C TYR A 287 13.78 -18.74 5.17
N THR A 288 14.81 -18.31 5.92
CA THR A 288 15.48 -16.98 5.73
C THR A 288 15.85 -16.67 4.29
N ASN A 289 16.30 -17.67 3.53
CA ASN A 289 16.71 -17.50 2.13
C ASN A 289 15.58 -17.77 1.13
N LYS A 290 14.34 -17.98 1.58
CA LYS A 290 13.22 -18.45 0.76
C LYS A 290 11.97 -17.56 0.89
N ILE A 291 11.61 -17.20 2.13
CA ILE A 291 10.43 -16.38 2.47
C ILE A 291 10.84 -15.45 3.61
N TRP A 292 10.57 -14.16 3.47
CA TRP A 292 10.66 -13.22 4.59
C TRP A 292 9.30 -13.05 5.24
N PHE A 293 9.27 -12.68 6.50
CA PHE A 293 8.04 -12.50 7.25
C PHE A 293 7.95 -11.10 7.81
N ALA A 294 6.73 -10.55 7.75
CA ALA A 294 6.38 -9.31 8.41
C ALA A 294 5.15 -9.55 9.27
N TRP A 295 5.08 -8.98 10.47
CA TRP A 295 3.94 -9.14 11.38
C TRP A 295 3.29 -7.81 11.71
N SER A 296 1.98 -7.80 11.97
CA SER A 296 1.29 -6.62 12.49
C SER A 296 0.16 -7.03 13.42
N ASN A 297 -0.14 -6.16 14.39
CA ASN A 297 -1.44 -6.19 15.04
C ASN A 297 -2.53 -5.99 13.96
N ALA A 298 -3.53 -6.86 13.92
CA ALA A 298 -4.56 -6.88 12.90
C ALA A 298 -5.39 -5.58 12.90
N GLU A 299 -5.60 -4.96 14.06
CA GLU A 299 -6.36 -3.72 14.19
C GLU A 299 -5.66 -2.53 13.50
N ASP A 300 -4.33 -2.47 13.57
CA ASP A 300 -3.53 -1.38 13.00
C ASP A 300 -3.58 -1.34 11.46
N VAL A 301 -3.89 -2.49 10.85
CA VAL A 301 -3.83 -2.71 9.40
C VAL A 301 -5.05 -3.47 8.87
N LYS A 302 -6.21 -3.28 9.48
CA LYS A 302 -7.45 -4.03 9.17
C LYS A 302 -7.76 -4.12 7.67
N GLY A 303 -7.69 -3.00 6.94
CA GLY A 303 -7.93 -2.97 5.51
C GLY A 303 -6.92 -3.77 4.67
N PHE A 304 -5.70 -3.98 5.18
CA PHE A 304 -4.69 -4.83 4.53
C PHE A 304 -5.04 -6.31 4.69
N ALA A 305 -5.31 -6.77 5.91
CA ALA A 305 -5.65 -8.17 6.17
C ALA A 305 -6.96 -8.56 5.44
N GLU A 306 -7.96 -7.67 5.48
CA GLU A 306 -9.23 -7.82 4.75
C GLU A 306 -9.04 -7.85 3.23
N LYS A 307 -8.15 -6.99 2.69
CA LYS A 307 -7.83 -7.00 1.25
C LYS A 307 -7.37 -8.38 0.82
N TYR A 308 -6.59 -9.07 1.63
CA TYR A 308 -6.18 -10.42 1.26
C TYR A 308 -7.23 -11.44 1.61
N GLY A 309 -8.19 -11.17 2.50
CA GLY A 309 -9.34 -12.03 2.87
C GLY A 309 -9.12 -12.79 4.19
N LEU A 310 -8.24 -12.31 5.06
CA LEU A 310 -8.04 -12.89 6.39
C LEU A 310 -9.18 -12.43 7.30
N GLU A 311 -9.98 -13.38 7.77
CA GLU A 311 -11.15 -13.13 8.63
C GLU A 311 -10.91 -13.61 10.08
N THR A 312 -9.91 -14.46 10.30
CA THR A 312 -9.56 -15.04 11.60
C THR A 312 -8.08 -14.84 11.91
N TYR A 313 -7.77 -14.69 13.20
CA TYR A 313 -6.43 -14.43 13.70
C TYR A 313 -6.05 -15.43 14.81
N PRO A 314 -4.76 -15.82 14.95
CA PRO A 314 -3.66 -15.45 14.07
C PRO A 314 -3.82 -16.03 12.64
N GLY A 315 -3.34 -15.28 11.66
CA GLY A 315 -3.49 -15.60 10.24
C GLY A 315 -2.28 -15.15 9.44
N ILE A 316 -2.01 -15.83 8.32
CA ILE A 316 -0.89 -15.49 7.44
C ILE A 316 -1.28 -15.55 5.96
N VAL A 317 -0.74 -14.60 5.19
CA VAL A 317 -0.77 -14.62 3.72
C VAL A 317 0.65 -14.51 3.17
N ILE A 318 1.03 -15.41 2.27
CA ILE A 318 2.26 -15.26 1.47
C ILE A 318 1.91 -14.48 0.22
N ILE A 319 2.60 -13.36 -0.01
CA ILE A 319 2.51 -12.57 -1.24
C ILE A 319 3.74 -12.87 -2.08
N ASP A 320 3.52 -13.34 -3.31
CA ASP A 320 4.53 -13.53 -4.34
C ASP A 320 4.46 -12.36 -5.34
N ASN A 321 5.22 -11.31 -5.06
CA ASN A 321 5.26 -10.10 -5.90
C ASN A 321 5.73 -10.40 -7.32
N LYS A 322 6.60 -11.40 -7.50
CA LYS A 322 7.16 -11.76 -8.81
C LYS A 322 6.07 -12.25 -9.77
N ASN A 323 5.16 -13.07 -9.25
CA ASN A 323 4.04 -13.62 -10.04
C ASN A 323 2.73 -12.85 -9.85
N ASN A 324 2.73 -11.81 -9.01
CA ASN A 324 1.54 -11.06 -8.59
C ASN A 324 0.42 -12.00 -8.07
N GLN A 325 0.82 -12.94 -7.23
CA GLN A 325 -0.04 -13.95 -6.62
C GLN A 325 0.05 -13.85 -5.10
N TYR A 326 -0.95 -14.39 -4.41
CA TYR A 326 -0.88 -14.55 -2.97
C TYR A 326 -1.58 -15.83 -2.53
N TYR A 327 -1.21 -16.32 -1.36
CA TYR A 327 -1.60 -17.60 -0.81
C TYR A 327 -1.96 -17.40 0.65
N ARG A 328 -3.20 -17.66 1.01
CA ARG A 328 -3.73 -17.58 2.35
C ARG A 328 -3.55 -18.93 3.04
N PHE A 329 -3.17 -18.89 4.30
CA PHE A 329 -3.24 -20.05 5.16
C PHE A 329 -4.69 -20.32 5.59
N GLU A 330 -5.17 -21.55 5.34
CA GLU A 330 -6.56 -21.97 5.62
C GLU A 330 -6.63 -23.22 6.54
N GLU A 331 -5.49 -23.77 6.95
CA GLU A 331 -5.43 -24.92 7.87
C GLU A 331 -5.50 -24.47 9.34
N GLU A 332 -5.51 -25.41 10.28
CA GLU A 332 -5.46 -25.10 11.71
C GLU A 332 -4.12 -24.45 12.08
N TRP A 333 -4.17 -23.33 12.80
CA TRP A 333 -2.97 -22.60 13.20
C TRP A 333 -2.07 -23.45 14.10
N GLY A 334 -0.82 -23.60 13.71
CA GLY A 334 0.16 -24.39 14.45
C GLY A 334 1.37 -24.74 13.59
N LYS A 335 2.41 -25.28 14.24
CA LYS A 335 3.69 -25.59 13.59
C LYS A 335 3.54 -26.50 12.38
N GLU A 336 2.82 -27.61 12.53
CA GLU A 336 2.66 -28.61 11.46
C GLU A 336 1.91 -28.03 10.25
N GLY A 337 0.84 -27.27 10.49
CA GLY A 337 0.07 -26.61 9.44
C GLY A 337 0.91 -25.58 8.69
N LEU A 338 1.62 -24.70 9.42
CA LEU A 338 2.49 -23.69 8.84
C LEU A 338 3.65 -24.32 8.04
N GLU A 339 4.29 -25.36 8.58
CA GLU A 339 5.37 -26.07 7.90
C GLU A 339 4.90 -26.67 6.57
N LYS A 340 3.73 -27.34 6.58
CA LYS A 340 3.12 -27.89 5.37
C LYS A 340 2.77 -26.80 4.35
N PHE A 341 2.22 -25.68 4.83
CA PHE A 341 1.86 -24.54 3.99
C PHE A 341 3.09 -23.93 3.30
N PHE A 342 4.15 -23.64 4.05
CA PHE A 342 5.38 -23.05 3.50
C PHE A 342 6.06 -24.01 2.50
N LYS A 343 6.13 -25.30 2.82
CA LYS A 343 6.67 -26.31 1.88
C LYS A 343 5.84 -26.39 0.60
N SER A 344 4.52 -26.46 0.73
CA SER A 344 3.62 -26.55 -0.43
C SER A 344 3.70 -25.31 -1.32
N PHE A 345 3.84 -24.12 -0.72
CA PHE A 345 4.08 -22.88 -1.45
C PHE A 345 5.37 -22.95 -2.27
N LEU A 346 6.49 -23.29 -1.64
CA LEU A 346 7.81 -23.35 -2.30
C LEU A 346 7.88 -24.45 -3.38
N GLU A 347 7.14 -25.54 -3.20
CA GLU A 347 7.03 -26.62 -4.19
C GLU A 347 6.05 -26.30 -5.34
N GLY A 348 5.35 -25.16 -5.29
CA GLY A 348 4.36 -24.76 -6.30
C GLY A 348 3.09 -25.63 -6.29
N LYS A 349 2.76 -26.23 -5.14
CA LYS A 349 1.60 -27.12 -4.98
C LYS A 349 0.34 -26.40 -4.51
N LEU A 350 0.46 -25.14 -4.09
CA LEU A 350 -0.69 -24.34 -3.69
C LEU A 350 -1.32 -23.67 -4.92
N GLU A 351 -2.65 -23.64 -4.93
CA GLU A 351 -3.40 -22.76 -5.82
C GLU A 351 -3.38 -21.33 -5.24
N PRO A 352 -3.21 -20.28 -6.06
CA PRO A 352 -3.32 -18.90 -5.61
C PRO A 352 -4.68 -18.65 -4.94
N SER A 353 -4.66 -17.96 -3.82
CA SER A 353 -5.87 -17.56 -3.13
C SER A 353 -6.65 -16.54 -3.94
N ILE A 354 -7.96 -16.66 -3.87
CA ILE A 354 -8.87 -15.78 -4.59
C ILE A 354 -9.51 -14.81 -3.60
N ARG A 355 -9.55 -13.53 -3.97
CA ARG A 355 -10.12 -12.47 -3.15
C ARG A 355 -11.64 -12.50 -3.22
N SER A 356 -12.28 -12.55 -2.06
CA SER A 356 -13.72 -12.43 -1.94
C SER A 356 -14.11 -11.72 -0.66
N GLN A 357 -15.04 -10.79 -0.76
CA GLN A 357 -15.84 -10.36 0.39
C GLN A 357 -16.76 -11.50 0.86
N PRO A 358 -17.31 -11.43 2.08
CA PRO A 358 -18.35 -12.34 2.55
C PRO A 358 -19.58 -12.32 1.64
N ILE A 359 -20.29 -13.45 1.57
CA ILE A 359 -21.56 -13.50 0.84
C ILE A 359 -22.56 -12.57 1.55
N PRO A 360 -23.19 -11.62 0.84
CA PRO A 360 -24.18 -10.72 1.44
C PRO A 360 -25.32 -11.49 2.11
N GLU A 361 -25.70 -11.10 3.34
CA GLU A 361 -26.82 -11.73 4.07
C GLU A 361 -28.15 -11.60 3.31
N GLU A 362 -28.35 -10.48 2.61
CA GLU A 362 -29.51 -10.21 1.77
C GLU A 362 -29.10 -9.90 0.33
N ASN A 363 -29.77 -10.55 -0.64
CA ASN A 363 -29.51 -10.36 -2.07
C ASN A 363 -30.80 -10.32 -2.92
N ASP A 364 -31.90 -9.84 -2.33
CA ASP A 364 -33.23 -9.80 -2.97
C ASP A 364 -33.49 -8.53 -3.79
N GLY A 365 -32.53 -7.60 -3.81
CA GLY A 365 -32.59 -6.38 -4.60
C GLY A 365 -32.66 -6.63 -6.11
N PRO A 366 -33.06 -5.62 -6.89
CA PRO A 366 -33.15 -5.73 -8.35
C PRO A 366 -31.78 -5.96 -8.99
N VAL A 367 -30.73 -5.32 -8.45
CA VAL A 367 -29.33 -5.60 -8.82
C VAL A 367 -28.80 -6.67 -7.87
N LYS A 368 -28.37 -7.81 -8.42
CA LYS A 368 -27.76 -8.89 -7.63
C LYS A 368 -26.33 -8.55 -7.23
N LYS A 369 -26.04 -8.62 -5.94
CA LYS A 369 -24.70 -8.44 -5.38
C LYS A 369 -23.91 -9.73 -5.56
N VAL A 370 -22.78 -9.62 -6.25
CA VAL A 370 -21.86 -10.72 -6.49
C VAL A 370 -20.58 -10.44 -5.73
N VAL A 371 -20.08 -11.49 -5.09
CA VAL A 371 -18.73 -11.59 -4.54
C VAL A 371 -18.08 -12.81 -5.20
N ARG A 372 -16.77 -12.99 -5.06
CA ARG A 372 -16.14 -14.16 -5.68
C ARG A 372 -16.70 -15.49 -5.15
N LYS A 373 -17.00 -15.59 -3.86
CA LYS A 373 -17.55 -16.78 -3.18
C LYS A 373 -18.90 -17.25 -3.77
N ASN A 374 -19.71 -16.36 -4.34
CA ASN A 374 -21.00 -16.71 -4.98
C ASN A 374 -21.01 -16.48 -6.51
N TRP A 375 -19.83 -16.24 -7.10
CA TRP A 375 -19.69 -15.99 -8.54
C TRP A 375 -20.24 -17.15 -9.36
N ASP A 376 -19.94 -18.39 -8.96
CA ASP A 376 -20.35 -19.55 -9.73
C ASP A 376 -21.86 -19.77 -9.73
N GLU A 377 -22.51 -19.48 -8.61
CA GLU A 377 -23.96 -19.56 -8.45
C GLU A 377 -24.70 -18.50 -9.28
N ILE A 378 -24.19 -17.26 -9.30
CA ILE A 378 -24.91 -16.14 -9.93
C ILE A 378 -24.45 -15.93 -11.38
N VAL A 379 -23.14 -15.82 -11.60
CA VAL A 379 -22.57 -15.45 -12.91
C VAL A 379 -22.39 -16.67 -13.80
N ASN A 380 -21.92 -17.81 -13.26
CA ASN A 380 -21.69 -19.02 -14.05
C ASN A 380 -22.90 -19.94 -14.19
N ASP A 381 -24.08 -19.53 -13.74
CA ASP A 381 -25.33 -20.22 -14.03
C ASP A 381 -25.48 -20.39 -15.57
N PRO A 382 -25.45 -21.63 -16.10
CA PRO A 382 -25.44 -21.88 -17.53
C PRO A 382 -26.77 -21.50 -18.19
N GLU A 383 -27.85 -21.33 -17.44
CA GLU A 383 -29.18 -21.02 -17.98
C GLU A 383 -29.44 -19.52 -18.12
N LYS A 384 -28.61 -18.67 -17.47
CA LYS A 384 -28.86 -17.23 -17.38
C LYS A 384 -27.84 -16.43 -18.16
N ASP A 385 -28.31 -15.42 -18.88
CA ASP A 385 -27.50 -14.30 -19.35
C ASP A 385 -27.26 -13.34 -18.18
N VAL A 386 -26.02 -12.91 -17.95
CA VAL A 386 -25.67 -12.09 -16.78
C VAL A 386 -24.93 -10.83 -17.20
N PHE A 387 -25.45 -9.67 -16.82
CA PHE A 387 -24.81 -8.38 -17.04
C PHE A 387 -24.25 -7.83 -15.74
N VAL A 388 -22.93 -7.78 -15.63
CA VAL A 388 -22.20 -7.46 -14.40
C VAL A 388 -21.59 -6.07 -14.50
N LYS A 389 -21.90 -5.21 -13.52
CA LYS A 389 -21.19 -3.96 -13.27
C LYS A 389 -20.06 -4.20 -12.27
N VAL A 390 -18.82 -4.12 -12.77
CA VAL A 390 -17.62 -4.11 -11.93
C VAL A 390 -17.34 -2.67 -11.49
N TYR A 391 -17.35 -2.42 -10.18
CA TYR A 391 -17.18 -1.09 -9.60
C TYR A 391 -16.14 -1.06 -8.48
N ALA A 392 -15.89 0.14 -7.94
CA ALA A 392 -15.16 0.38 -6.70
C ALA A 392 -15.87 1.47 -5.89
N GLU A 393 -15.86 1.40 -4.56
CA GLU A 393 -16.64 2.31 -3.71
C GLU A 393 -16.20 3.79 -3.77
N TRP A 394 -14.92 4.04 -4.04
CA TRP A 394 -14.34 5.37 -4.15
C TRP A 394 -14.51 6.00 -5.54
N CYS A 395 -14.99 5.24 -6.53
CA CYS A 395 -15.08 5.67 -7.92
C CYS A 395 -16.29 6.60 -8.17
N GLY A 396 -16.02 7.88 -8.49
CA GLY A 396 -17.07 8.88 -8.78
C GLY A 396 -17.95 8.52 -9.98
N HIS A 397 -17.37 8.01 -11.07
CA HIS A 397 -18.14 7.56 -12.24
C HIS A 397 -19.06 6.37 -11.95
N CYS A 398 -18.67 5.51 -11.01
CA CYS A 398 -19.44 4.36 -10.59
C CYS A 398 -20.69 4.80 -9.82
N LYS A 399 -20.53 5.79 -8.93
CA LYS A 399 -21.65 6.41 -8.20
C LYS A 399 -22.66 7.09 -9.13
N GLN A 400 -22.18 7.72 -10.21
CA GLN A 400 -23.06 8.33 -11.22
C GLN A 400 -23.86 7.29 -12.02
N LEU A 401 -23.26 6.13 -12.31
CA LEU A 401 -23.93 5.05 -13.05
C LEU A 401 -24.92 4.25 -12.20
N ALA A 402 -24.68 4.14 -10.88
CA ALA A 402 -25.47 3.33 -9.96
C ALA A 402 -27.00 3.52 -10.10
N PRO A 403 -27.58 4.74 -10.08
CA PRO A 403 -29.03 4.91 -10.19
C PRO A 403 -29.58 4.42 -11.54
N VAL A 404 -28.88 4.70 -12.65
CA VAL A 404 -29.29 4.25 -13.99
C VAL A 404 -29.24 2.72 -14.10
N TYR A 405 -28.22 2.10 -13.47
CA TYR A 405 -28.06 0.65 -13.45
C TYR A 405 -29.14 -0.04 -12.60
N GLU A 406 -29.57 0.59 -11.51
CA GLU A 406 -30.69 0.11 -10.71
C GLU A 406 -32.03 0.22 -11.46
N GLU A 407 -32.24 1.29 -12.22
CA GLU A 407 -33.40 1.41 -13.11
C GLU A 407 -33.40 0.34 -14.21
N LEU A 408 -32.24 0.05 -14.80
CA LEU A 408 -32.06 -1.04 -15.75
C LEU A 408 -32.46 -2.38 -15.13
N ALA A 409 -31.99 -2.65 -13.92
CA ALA A 409 -32.32 -3.87 -13.19
C ALA A 409 -33.83 -3.98 -12.88
N LYS A 410 -34.46 -2.89 -12.43
CA LYS A 410 -35.91 -2.83 -12.22
C LYS A 410 -36.69 -3.07 -13.51
N LYS A 411 -36.23 -2.51 -14.63
CA LYS A 411 -36.85 -2.67 -15.94
C LYS A 411 -36.86 -4.14 -16.38
N PHE A 412 -35.80 -4.89 -16.10
CA PHE A 412 -35.66 -6.29 -16.50
C PHE A 412 -35.98 -7.31 -15.39
N ALA A 413 -36.51 -6.87 -14.24
CA ALA A 413 -36.74 -7.73 -13.07
C ALA A 413 -37.67 -8.93 -13.32
N LYS A 414 -38.55 -8.85 -14.33
CA LYS A 414 -39.47 -9.93 -14.73
C LYS A 414 -39.00 -10.74 -15.94
N VAL A 415 -37.89 -10.36 -16.56
CA VAL A 415 -37.33 -11.09 -17.69
C VAL A 415 -36.58 -12.29 -17.15
N GLU A 416 -37.15 -13.48 -17.37
CA GLU A 416 -36.49 -14.73 -17.00
C GLU A 416 -35.17 -14.89 -17.76
N ASN A 417 -34.23 -15.61 -17.15
CA ASN A 417 -32.89 -15.89 -17.70
C ASN A 417 -32.02 -14.64 -17.98
N LEU A 418 -32.37 -13.47 -17.45
CA LEU A 418 -31.50 -12.28 -17.46
C LEU A 418 -31.25 -11.79 -16.04
N VAL A 419 -29.98 -11.73 -15.64
CA VAL A 419 -29.57 -11.22 -14.33
C VAL A 419 -28.78 -9.94 -14.50
N ILE A 420 -29.21 -8.89 -13.81
CA ILE A 420 -28.44 -7.65 -13.67
C ILE A 420 -27.74 -7.70 -12.32
N ALA A 421 -26.41 -7.68 -12.35
CA ALA A 421 -25.56 -7.90 -11.19
C ALA A 421 -24.48 -6.82 -11.05
N GLU A 422 -23.90 -6.72 -9.86
CA GLU A 422 -22.74 -5.88 -9.58
C GLU A 422 -21.74 -6.58 -8.66
N ILE A 423 -20.47 -6.24 -8.81
CA ILE A 423 -19.36 -6.73 -7.98
C ILE A 423 -18.39 -5.59 -7.70
N ASP A 424 -17.94 -5.48 -6.45
CA ASP A 424 -16.83 -4.62 -6.09
C ASP A 424 -15.51 -5.27 -6.52
N GLY A 425 -15.04 -4.92 -7.71
CA GLY A 425 -13.78 -5.42 -8.26
C GLY A 425 -12.54 -4.89 -7.54
N ALA A 426 -12.69 -3.88 -6.68
CA ALA A 426 -11.60 -3.44 -5.81
C ALA A 426 -11.40 -4.37 -4.60
N ASN A 427 -12.39 -5.20 -4.25
CA ASN A 427 -12.36 -6.10 -3.09
C ASN A 427 -12.68 -7.57 -3.42
N ASN A 428 -12.89 -7.90 -4.68
CA ASN A 428 -13.13 -9.28 -5.14
C ASN A 428 -12.37 -9.53 -6.44
N ASP A 429 -11.88 -10.74 -6.62
CA ASP A 429 -11.38 -11.18 -7.91
C ASP A 429 -12.55 -11.64 -8.80
N LEU A 430 -12.41 -11.43 -10.10
CA LEU A 430 -13.44 -11.83 -11.06
C LEU A 430 -13.23 -13.29 -11.50
N GLY A 431 -14.32 -13.98 -11.81
CA GLY A 431 -14.28 -15.32 -12.39
C GLY A 431 -13.93 -15.34 -13.88
N ASN A 432 -13.81 -16.56 -14.42
CA ASN A 432 -13.66 -16.82 -15.87
C ASN A 432 -12.44 -16.17 -16.54
N GLY A 433 -11.43 -15.76 -15.77
CA GLY A 433 -10.27 -15.02 -16.29
C GLY A 433 -10.59 -13.57 -16.67
N ALA A 434 -11.76 -13.05 -16.27
CA ALA A 434 -12.08 -11.64 -16.46
C ALA A 434 -11.13 -10.77 -15.64
N SER A 435 -10.68 -9.68 -16.24
CA SER A 435 -9.88 -8.65 -15.57
C SER A 435 -10.32 -7.28 -16.07
N VAL A 436 -10.19 -6.26 -15.23
CA VAL A 436 -10.58 -4.90 -15.57
C VAL A 436 -9.43 -3.94 -15.28
N THR A 437 -9.22 -2.96 -16.15
CA THR A 437 -8.18 -1.93 -16.01
C THR A 437 -8.70 -0.64 -15.38
N GLY A 438 -10.01 -0.55 -15.14
CA GLY A 438 -10.64 0.64 -14.57
C GLY A 438 -12.11 0.44 -14.24
N PHE A 439 -12.67 1.40 -13.50
CA PHE A 439 -14.05 1.36 -13.02
C PHE A 439 -14.85 2.59 -13.52
N PRO A 440 -16.16 2.45 -13.80
CA PRO A 440 -16.89 1.18 -13.89
C PRO A 440 -16.57 0.45 -15.20
N THR A 441 -16.56 -0.88 -15.16
CA THR A 441 -16.54 -1.74 -16.35
C THR A 441 -17.79 -2.60 -16.37
N LEU A 442 -18.47 -2.67 -17.52
CA LEU A 442 -19.67 -3.48 -17.71
C LEU A 442 -19.32 -4.71 -18.56
N ILE A 443 -19.69 -5.90 -18.09
CA ILE A 443 -19.35 -7.17 -18.74
C ILE A 443 -20.59 -8.02 -18.88
N PHE A 444 -20.81 -8.58 -20.07
CA PHE A 444 -21.88 -9.51 -20.36
C PHE A 444 -21.36 -10.95 -20.41
N PHE A 445 -21.97 -11.84 -19.64
CA PHE A 445 -21.66 -13.27 -19.57
C PHE A 445 -22.83 -14.07 -20.16
N PRO A 446 -22.71 -14.56 -21.41
CA PRO A 446 -23.77 -15.27 -22.09
C PRO A 446 -24.16 -16.58 -21.37
N ALA A 447 -25.45 -16.93 -21.43
CA ALA A 447 -25.91 -18.26 -21.05
C ALA A 447 -25.16 -19.33 -21.87
N LYS A 448 -24.82 -20.46 -21.22
CA LYS A 448 -24.10 -21.61 -21.79
C LYS A 448 -22.69 -21.35 -22.32
N ASP A 449 -22.20 -20.10 -22.31
CA ASP A 449 -20.90 -19.73 -22.87
C ASP A 449 -20.19 -18.64 -22.04
N LYS A 450 -19.96 -18.95 -20.77
CA LYS A 450 -19.42 -18.01 -19.77
C LYS A 450 -17.97 -17.59 -20.01
N MET A 451 -17.21 -18.40 -20.76
CA MET A 451 -15.82 -18.10 -21.10
C MET A 451 -15.71 -17.08 -22.24
N ASN A 452 -16.73 -16.97 -23.10
CA ASN A 452 -16.80 -15.96 -24.16
C ASN A 452 -17.58 -14.72 -23.70
N PHE A 453 -17.22 -14.19 -22.53
CA PHE A 453 -17.80 -12.94 -22.03
C PHE A 453 -17.39 -11.74 -22.89
N VAL A 454 -18.22 -10.69 -22.89
CA VAL A 454 -18.04 -9.50 -23.73
C VAL A 454 -18.06 -8.25 -22.86
N THR A 455 -16.98 -7.46 -22.90
CA THR A 455 -16.97 -6.13 -22.29
C THR A 455 -17.84 -5.17 -23.09
N TYR A 456 -18.83 -4.56 -22.45
CA TYR A 456 -19.71 -3.59 -23.08
C TYR A 456 -19.01 -2.24 -23.25
N GLN A 457 -19.04 -1.71 -24.47
CA GLN A 457 -18.37 -0.46 -24.87
C GLN A 457 -19.35 0.65 -25.30
N GLY A 458 -20.66 0.43 -25.14
CA GLY A 458 -21.68 1.40 -25.54
C GLY A 458 -21.90 2.52 -24.52
N GLY A 459 -22.91 3.35 -24.78
CA GLY A 459 -23.30 4.45 -23.89
C GLY A 459 -23.83 3.97 -22.53
N ARG A 460 -23.74 4.83 -21.51
CA ARG A 460 -24.13 4.52 -20.13
C ARG A 460 -25.55 4.97 -19.78
N THR A 461 -26.37 5.26 -20.78
CA THR A 461 -27.80 5.58 -20.58
C THR A 461 -28.61 4.30 -20.38
N LEU A 462 -29.81 4.43 -19.79
CA LEU A 462 -30.73 3.32 -19.61
C LEU A 462 -31.11 2.69 -20.97
N GLU A 463 -31.33 3.54 -21.98
CA GLU A 463 -31.72 3.16 -23.33
C GLU A 463 -30.62 2.36 -24.03
N ASP A 464 -29.37 2.84 -24.00
CA ASP A 464 -28.25 2.18 -24.66
C ASP A 464 -28.02 0.77 -24.09
N MET A 465 -27.99 0.65 -22.76
CA MET A 465 -27.80 -0.63 -22.08
C MET A 465 -28.99 -1.57 -22.33
N ALA A 466 -30.23 -1.07 -22.28
CA ALA A 466 -31.41 -1.89 -22.54
C ALA A 466 -31.46 -2.37 -24.00
N GLN A 467 -31.06 -1.54 -24.96
CA GLN A 467 -30.98 -1.93 -26.36
C GLN A 467 -29.92 -3.01 -26.57
N TYR A 468 -28.75 -2.86 -25.96
CA TYR A 468 -27.70 -3.87 -26.02
C TYR A 468 -28.18 -5.22 -25.49
N LEU A 469 -28.77 -5.25 -24.28
CA LEU A 469 -29.25 -6.50 -23.68
C LEU A 469 -30.31 -7.20 -24.52
N LYS A 470 -31.24 -6.43 -25.11
CA LYS A 470 -32.25 -6.98 -26.05
C LYS A 470 -31.64 -7.62 -27.30
N GLN A 471 -30.46 -7.16 -27.72
CA GLN A 471 -29.77 -7.71 -28.90
C GLN A 471 -28.88 -8.90 -28.56
N THR A 472 -28.32 -8.95 -27.35
CA THR A 472 -27.28 -9.92 -26.98
C THR A 472 -27.77 -11.06 -26.08
N ALA A 473 -28.75 -10.82 -25.21
CA ALA A 473 -29.28 -11.83 -24.29
C ALA A 473 -30.28 -12.73 -25.02
N LYS A 474 -29.77 -13.82 -25.61
CA LYS A 474 -30.53 -14.70 -26.50
C LYS A 474 -31.48 -15.64 -25.76
N THR A 475 -31.27 -15.87 -24.47
CA THR A 475 -32.12 -16.76 -23.67
C THR A 475 -33.22 -16.03 -22.91
N ALA A 476 -33.20 -14.70 -22.95
CA ALA A 476 -34.15 -13.83 -22.28
C ALA A 476 -35.40 -13.61 -23.13
N ASP A 477 -36.57 -13.79 -22.52
CA ASP A 477 -37.85 -13.45 -23.14
C ASP A 477 -38.24 -12.00 -22.79
N PHE A 478 -38.10 -11.10 -23.76
CA PHE A 478 -38.41 -9.68 -23.59
C PHE A 478 -39.88 -9.32 -23.87
N SER A 479 -40.70 -10.27 -24.34
CA SER A 479 -42.12 -10.05 -24.65
C SER A 479 -42.93 -9.61 -23.43
N VAL A 480 -42.55 -10.11 -22.25
CA VAL A 480 -43.14 -9.75 -20.95
C VAL A 480 -43.08 -8.24 -20.67
N LEU A 481 -42.14 -7.51 -21.26
CA LEU A 481 -42.02 -6.06 -21.09
C LEU A 481 -43.01 -5.27 -21.93
N GLU A 482 -43.46 -5.85 -23.05
CA GLU A 482 -44.46 -5.26 -23.94
C GLU A 482 -45.86 -5.46 -23.32
N GLU A 483 -46.14 -6.66 -22.82
CA GLU A 483 -47.39 -6.97 -22.11
C GLU A 483 -47.61 -6.07 -20.88
N GLU A 484 -46.56 -5.81 -20.09
CA GLU A 484 -46.66 -4.88 -18.95
C GLU A 484 -46.95 -3.44 -19.35
N LYS A 485 -46.41 -2.98 -20.48
CA LYS A 485 -46.69 -1.64 -20.99
C LYS A 485 -48.15 -1.54 -21.40
N GLU A 486 -48.65 -2.52 -22.14
CA GLU A 486 -50.05 -2.58 -22.56
C GLU A 486 -50.99 -2.63 -21.35
N GLU A 487 -50.68 -3.41 -20.32
CA GLU A 487 -51.48 -3.46 -19.09
C GLU A 487 -51.49 -2.12 -18.32
N LYS A 488 -50.35 -1.42 -18.26
CA LYS A 488 -50.25 -0.10 -17.60
C LYS A 488 -51.04 0.95 -18.37
N GLU A 489 -50.89 1.00 -19.69
CA GLU A 489 -51.65 1.91 -20.56
C GLU A 489 -53.16 1.64 -20.44
N GLU A 490 -53.59 0.38 -20.41
CA GLU A 490 -54.99 0.03 -20.17
C GLU A 490 -55.50 0.48 -18.78
N LYS A 491 -54.68 0.36 -17.73
CA LYS A 491 -55.06 0.79 -16.36
C LYS A 491 -55.19 2.31 -16.29
N GLU A 492 -54.25 3.06 -16.86
CA GLU A 492 -54.30 4.52 -16.93
C GLU A 492 -55.52 5.00 -17.73
N GLU A 493 -55.82 4.34 -18.86
CA GLU A 493 -57.00 4.68 -19.68
C GLU A 493 -58.33 4.37 -18.93
N LYS A 494 -58.37 3.28 -18.15
CA LYS A 494 -59.52 2.94 -17.28
C LYS A 494 -59.71 3.94 -16.13
N GLU A 495 -58.62 4.43 -15.53
CA GLU A 495 -58.68 5.46 -14.49
C GLU A 495 -59.13 6.81 -15.04
N GLU A 496 -58.62 7.25 -16.19
CA GLU A 496 -59.09 8.46 -16.88
C GLU A 496 -60.59 8.36 -17.23
N LYS A 497 -61.04 7.20 -17.72
CA LYS A 497 -62.47 6.96 -18.04
C LYS A 497 -63.35 7.03 -16.78
N LYS A 498 -62.87 6.53 -15.64
CA LYS A 498 -63.55 6.65 -14.33
C LYS A 498 -63.66 8.10 -13.88
N GLU A 499 -62.57 8.87 -13.93
CA GLU A 499 -62.60 10.29 -13.55
C GLU A 499 -63.55 11.11 -14.42
N LYS A 500 -63.55 10.86 -15.74
CA LYS A 500 -64.45 11.54 -16.69
C LYS A 500 -65.91 11.20 -16.40
N LYS A 501 -66.23 9.96 -15.99
CA LYS A 501 -67.57 9.53 -15.59
C LYS A 501 -68.02 10.19 -14.28
N ASP A 502 -67.15 10.25 -13.28
CA ASP A 502 -67.44 10.90 -11.99
C ASP A 502 -67.67 12.42 -12.12
N LYS A 503 -66.90 13.10 -12.98
CA LYS A 503 -67.13 14.51 -13.33
C LYS A 503 -68.49 14.71 -14.02
N LYS A 504 -68.89 13.79 -14.92
CA LYS A 504 -70.18 13.85 -15.63
C LYS A 504 -71.38 13.60 -14.70
N ASP A 505 -71.24 12.69 -13.74
CA ASP A 505 -72.27 12.38 -12.74
C ASP A 505 -72.42 13.49 -11.69
N LYS A 506 -71.32 14.16 -11.28
CA LYS A 506 -71.37 15.40 -10.48
C LYS A 506 -72.10 16.52 -11.22
N LYS A 507 -71.86 16.70 -12.54
CA LYS A 507 -72.54 17.71 -13.37
C LYS A 507 -74.05 17.42 -13.54
N LYS A 508 -74.43 16.15 -13.71
CA LYS A 508 -75.85 15.72 -13.73
C LYS A 508 -76.55 15.92 -12.40
N LYS A 509 -75.89 15.65 -11.26
CA LYS A 509 -76.43 15.90 -9.92
C LYS A 509 -76.62 17.40 -9.65
N LYS A 510 -75.71 18.25 -10.12
CA LYS A 510 -75.82 19.72 -10.04
C LYS A 510 -77.01 20.23 -10.86
N ASN A 511 -77.13 19.81 -12.13
CA ASN A 511 -78.27 20.18 -12.98
C ASN A 511 -79.63 19.69 -12.44
N LYS A 512 -79.69 18.50 -11.81
CA LYS A 512 -80.92 18.02 -11.13
C LYS A 512 -81.27 18.84 -9.88
N LYS A 513 -80.26 19.29 -9.11
CA LYS A 513 -80.48 20.19 -7.96
C LYS A 513 -80.96 21.58 -8.42
N ASP A 514 -80.38 22.12 -9.48
CA ASP A 514 -80.75 23.44 -10.02
C ASP A 514 -82.16 23.42 -10.63
N LYS A 515 -82.55 22.32 -11.29
CA LYS A 515 -83.91 22.14 -11.82
C LYS A 515 -84.97 22.01 -10.70
N LYS A 516 -84.67 21.25 -9.63
CA LYS A 516 -85.52 21.15 -8.43
C LYS A 516 -85.63 22.45 -7.63
N LYS A 517 -84.64 23.35 -7.74
CA LYS A 517 -84.69 24.68 -7.11
C LYS A 517 -85.63 25.62 -7.87
N LYS A 518 -85.58 25.60 -9.22
CA LYS A 518 -86.48 26.39 -10.08
C LYS A 518 -87.95 25.94 -10.04
N GLU A 519 -88.23 24.65 -9.87
CA GLU A 519 -89.61 24.13 -9.72
C GLU A 519 -90.22 24.40 -8.33
N LYS A 520 -89.46 24.95 -7.37
CA LYS A 520 -89.96 25.35 -6.03
C LYS A 520 -90.16 26.87 -5.88
N GLU A 521 -89.80 27.66 -6.88
CA GLU A 521 -89.91 29.14 -6.89
C GLU A 521 -91.05 29.63 -7.81
N LEU A 522 -91.84 28.71 -8.38
CA LEU A 522 -93.11 28.91 -9.09
C LEU A 522 -94.20 28.22 -8.29
#